data_AF-A0A8D8FQX1-F1
#
_entry.id   AF-A0A8D8FQX1-F1
#
_cell.length_a   1.000
_cell.length_b   1.000
_cell.length_c   1.000
_cell.angle_alpha   90.00
_cell.angle_beta   90.00
_cell.angle_gamma   90.00
#
_symmetry.space_group_name_H-M   'P 1'
#
loop_
_entity.id
_entity.type
_entity.pdbx_description
1 polymer ?
#
loop_
_entity_poly.entity_id
_entity_poly.type
_entity_poly.pdbx_seq_one_letter_code
_entity_poly.pdbx_strand_id
1 'polypeptide(L)'
;VILQPGSTRMRAPRSLPCFKQFLRRMSSTSTAEQPAATTATTGPPLQYRILAKCSRTKARVGVMSLRHSDVDTPVFMPVGTQGTLKGLLPDQIMALGCQIMLGNTYHLGMRPGTEILKKVGGLHSFMGWPRALLTDSGGFQMVSLLQLAEITEEGVKFESPYDKSECMLTPERSMEIQNAIGADIMMQLDDVVKTTTTGPRVEEAMHRTIRWLDRSIEAHARDDEQSIFPIVQGGLQPELRKVCAAELTERNTRGFAVGGLSGGESKDEFWRTVHLCTDLLPEDKPRYLMGVGFAADLVVCVALGIDMFDCVFPTRTARFGCALTRQGQLNLKQQTFK
;
A
#
# COMPACT_ATOMS: atom_id res chain seq x y z
N VAL A 1 -23.95 -48.40 -7.63
CA VAL A 1 -24.16 -48.81 -6.23
C VAL A 1 -23.94 -47.59 -5.36
N ILE A 2 -25.00 -47.15 -4.69
CA ILE A 2 -25.07 -46.00 -3.79
C ILE A 2 -24.13 -46.25 -2.60
N LEU A 3 -23.32 -45.26 -2.21
CA LEU A 3 -22.69 -45.24 -0.90
C LEU A 3 -22.96 -43.91 -0.19
N GLN A 4 -23.65 -44.04 0.93
CA GLN A 4 -23.97 -43.01 1.91
C GLN A 4 -22.73 -42.52 2.69
N PRO A 5 -22.82 -41.37 3.39
CA PRO A 5 -21.70 -40.72 4.05
C PRO A 5 -21.50 -41.22 5.50
N GLY A 6 -20.26 -41.59 5.82
CA GLY A 6 -19.82 -41.93 7.17
C GLY A 6 -19.21 -40.72 7.90
N SER A 7 -19.73 -40.42 9.09
CA SER A 7 -19.26 -39.37 9.98
C SER A 7 -17.93 -39.72 10.65
N THR A 8 -16.91 -38.89 10.48
CA THR A 8 -15.70 -38.91 11.33
C THR A 8 -15.49 -37.52 11.93
N ARG A 9 -15.85 -37.37 13.21
CA ARG A 9 -15.51 -36.20 14.02
C ARG A 9 -13.99 -36.13 14.18
N MET A 10 -13.34 -35.18 13.50
CA MET A 10 -11.97 -34.77 13.85
C MET A 10 -12.00 -33.96 15.15
N ARG A 11 -11.26 -34.46 16.15
CA ARG A 11 -10.97 -33.75 17.40
C ARG A 11 -10.09 -32.52 17.10
N ALA A 12 -10.48 -31.37 17.64
CA ALA A 12 -9.68 -30.15 17.60
C ALA A 12 -8.37 -30.33 18.40
N PRO A 13 -7.20 -29.91 17.88
CA PRO A 13 -5.98 -29.89 18.67
C PRO A 13 -5.99 -28.74 19.69
N ARG A 14 -5.46 -29.06 20.87
CA ARG A 14 -5.38 -28.22 22.06
C ARG A 14 -4.56 -26.94 21.80
N SER A 15 -5.15 -25.81 22.20
CA SER A 15 -4.56 -24.52 22.58
C SER A 15 -3.05 -24.30 22.33
N LEU A 16 -2.71 -23.49 21.32
CA LEU A 16 -1.43 -22.78 21.28
C LEU A 16 -1.49 -21.53 22.20
N PRO A 17 -0.50 -21.30 23.08
CA PRO A 17 -0.45 -20.13 23.98
C PRO A 17 -0.50 -18.78 23.24
N CYS A 18 0.01 -18.74 22.01
CA CYS A 18 0.15 -17.51 21.20
C CYS A 18 -1.20 -16.87 20.84
N PHE A 19 -2.25 -17.66 20.61
CA PHE A 19 -3.58 -17.15 20.22
C PHE A 19 -4.32 -16.47 21.37
N LYS A 20 -4.08 -16.89 22.62
CA LYS A 20 -4.67 -16.24 23.81
C LYS A 20 -4.02 -14.89 24.11
N GLN A 21 -2.76 -14.70 23.71
CA GLN A 21 -2.05 -13.43 23.90
C GLN A 21 -2.54 -12.36 22.91
N PHE A 22 -2.90 -12.78 21.69
CA PHE A 22 -3.56 -11.93 20.69
C PHE A 22 -4.94 -11.45 21.15
N LEU A 23 -5.78 -12.36 21.69
CA LEU A 23 -7.13 -12.01 22.17
C LEU A 23 -7.12 -11.17 23.46
N ARG A 24 -6.13 -11.33 24.34
CA ARG A 24 -6.03 -10.53 25.58
C ARG A 24 -5.79 -9.03 25.32
N ARG A 25 -5.11 -8.66 24.24
CA ARG A 25 -4.90 -7.25 23.87
C ARG A 25 -6.15 -6.55 23.32
N MET A 26 -7.15 -7.29 22.85
CA MET A 26 -8.44 -6.70 22.42
C MET A 26 -9.40 -6.39 23.58
N SER A 27 -9.08 -6.77 24.82
CA SER A 27 -10.03 -6.70 25.95
C SER A 27 -9.72 -5.65 27.02
N SER A 28 -8.69 -4.81 26.86
CA SER A 28 -8.41 -3.73 27.80
C SER A 28 -8.95 -2.39 27.28
N THR A 29 -10.13 -2.00 27.75
CA THR A 29 -10.64 -0.63 27.70
C THR A 29 -9.78 0.25 28.62
N SER A 30 -8.87 1.03 28.04
CA SER A 30 -8.13 2.09 28.73
C SER A 30 -8.90 3.39 28.62
N THR A 31 -9.20 3.99 29.76
CA THR A 31 -9.71 5.36 29.91
C THR A 31 -8.79 6.36 29.23
N ALA A 32 -9.38 7.39 28.61
CA ALA A 32 -8.69 8.44 27.89
C ALA A 32 -7.85 9.32 28.83
N GLU A 33 -6.53 9.17 28.74
CA GLU A 33 -5.58 10.20 29.18
C GLU A 33 -5.14 11.02 27.96
N GLN A 34 -5.06 12.34 28.14
CA GLN A 34 -4.58 13.30 27.14
C GLN A 34 -3.14 12.94 26.71
N PRO A 35 -2.77 13.08 25.43
CA PRO A 35 -1.42 12.76 25.00
C PRO A 35 -0.43 13.78 25.57
N ALA A 36 0.41 13.31 26.47
CA ALA A 36 1.64 13.99 26.88
C ALA A 36 2.58 14.15 25.67
N ALA A 37 3.32 15.25 25.66
CA ALA A 37 4.26 15.62 24.61
C ALA A 37 5.13 14.43 24.16
N THR A 38 5.11 14.16 22.86
CA THR A 38 5.83 13.08 22.17
C THR A 38 7.32 13.17 22.46
N THR A 39 7.82 12.25 23.30
CA THR A 39 9.25 11.98 23.42
C THR A 39 9.75 11.52 22.06
N ALA A 40 10.69 12.27 21.47
CA ALA A 40 11.29 11.95 20.18
C ALA A 40 11.82 10.50 20.18
N THR A 41 11.22 9.64 19.35
CA THR A 41 11.61 8.24 19.23
C THR A 41 12.99 8.17 18.56
N THR A 42 14.04 7.80 19.31
CA THR A 42 15.46 7.86 18.87
C THR A 42 15.89 6.78 17.87
N GLY A 43 14.97 6.16 17.14
CA GLY A 43 15.25 5.12 16.13
C GLY A 43 14.95 5.57 14.69
N PRO A 44 15.17 4.74 13.66
CA PRO A 44 14.78 5.06 12.27
C PRO A 44 13.26 5.26 12.13
N PRO A 45 12.80 5.97 11.08
CA PRO A 45 11.37 6.25 10.84
C PRO A 45 10.50 5.01 10.64
N LEU A 46 11.10 3.91 10.20
CA LEU A 46 10.47 2.60 10.10
C LEU A 46 11.41 1.53 10.65
N GLN A 47 10.87 0.67 11.51
CA GLN A 47 11.47 -0.60 11.88
C GLN A 47 10.49 -1.72 11.60
N TYR A 48 10.95 -2.82 10.99
CA TYR A 48 10.11 -3.98 10.75
C TYR A 48 10.60 -5.18 11.55
N ARG A 49 9.69 -5.77 12.33
CA ARG A 49 9.97 -6.98 13.11
C ARG A 49 9.02 -8.08 12.73
N ILE A 50 9.59 -9.22 12.34
CA ILE A 50 8.84 -10.46 12.10
C ILE A 50 8.55 -11.12 13.45
N LEU A 51 7.28 -11.38 13.74
CA LEU A 51 6.86 -12.08 14.94
C LEU A 51 6.78 -13.60 14.70
N ALA A 52 6.28 -14.00 13.54
CA ALA A 52 6.13 -15.40 13.18
C ALA A 52 6.13 -15.61 11.67
N LYS A 53 6.54 -16.81 11.25
CA LYS A 53 6.46 -17.29 9.87
C LYS A 53 5.69 -18.61 9.82
N CYS A 54 4.93 -18.81 8.75
CA CYS A 54 4.35 -20.11 8.47
C CYS A 54 5.45 -21.10 8.05
N SER A 55 5.36 -22.37 8.48
CA SER A 55 6.32 -23.42 8.10
C SER A 55 6.10 -23.98 6.69
N ARG A 56 4.96 -23.68 6.06
CA ARG A 56 4.57 -24.24 4.75
C ARG A 56 4.52 -23.22 3.62
N THR A 57 4.28 -21.96 3.94
CA THR A 57 4.07 -20.86 2.99
C THR A 57 5.05 -19.72 3.30
N LYS A 58 5.13 -18.71 2.44
CA LYS A 58 5.96 -17.51 2.70
C LYS A 58 5.28 -16.49 3.62
N ALA A 59 4.04 -16.76 4.05
CA ALA A 59 3.28 -15.93 4.97
C ALA A 59 4.04 -15.61 6.27
N ARG A 60 3.96 -14.35 6.67
CA ARG A 60 4.59 -13.79 7.85
C ARG A 60 3.59 -12.93 8.60
N VAL A 61 3.78 -12.83 9.91
CA VAL A 61 3.13 -11.85 10.76
C VAL A 61 4.23 -10.99 11.36
N GLY A 62 4.08 -9.68 11.29
CA GLY A 62 5.09 -8.73 11.76
C GLY A 62 4.47 -7.45 12.30
N VAL A 63 5.33 -6.53 12.72
CA VAL A 63 4.97 -5.19 13.18
C VAL A 63 5.91 -4.19 12.52
N MET A 64 5.33 -3.19 11.85
CA MET A 64 6.03 -1.99 11.43
C MET A 64 5.87 -0.92 12.52
N SER A 65 6.97 -0.53 13.15
CA SER A 65 6.98 0.62 14.06
C SER A 65 7.31 1.87 13.27
N LEU A 66 6.32 2.75 13.17
CA LEU A 66 6.38 4.03 12.44
C LEU A 66 6.31 5.20 13.43
N ARG A 67 6.50 6.43 12.94
CA ARG A 67 6.47 7.64 13.78
C ARG A 67 5.13 7.85 14.49
N HIS A 68 4.02 7.61 13.79
CA HIS A 68 2.69 7.88 14.35
C HIS A 68 2.05 6.68 15.04
N SER A 69 2.32 5.44 14.60
CA SER A 69 1.78 4.25 15.23
C SER A 69 2.47 2.96 14.80
N ASP A 70 2.36 1.91 15.62
CA ASP A 70 2.64 0.55 15.18
C ASP A 70 1.55 0.05 14.21
N VAL A 71 1.96 -0.77 13.24
CA VAL A 71 1.07 -1.41 12.26
C VAL A 71 1.37 -2.91 12.22
N ASP A 72 0.37 -3.74 12.51
CA ASP A 72 0.47 -5.20 12.41
C ASP A 72 0.38 -5.62 10.93
N THR A 73 1.28 -6.50 10.49
CA THR A 73 1.26 -7.08 9.14
C THR A 73 0.83 -8.56 9.18
N PRO A 74 0.09 -9.07 8.19
CA PRO A 74 -0.31 -8.39 6.95
C PRO A 74 -1.43 -7.35 7.14
N VAL A 75 -1.34 -6.22 6.43
CA VAL A 75 -2.27 -5.08 6.57
C VAL A 75 -2.95 -4.71 5.25
N PHE A 76 -4.23 -4.33 5.34
CA PHE A 76 -4.97 -3.70 4.23
C PHE A 76 -5.19 -2.22 4.52
N MET A 77 -4.74 -1.37 3.60
CA MET A 77 -4.80 0.09 3.68
C MET A 77 -6.03 0.60 2.91
N PRO A 78 -7.04 1.17 3.58
CA PRO A 78 -8.10 1.90 2.89
C PRO A 78 -7.54 3.19 2.27
N VAL A 79 -8.09 3.58 1.13
CA VAL A 79 -7.59 4.69 0.32
C VAL A 79 -8.39 5.97 0.56
N GLY A 80 -7.73 6.97 1.15
CA GLY A 80 -8.21 8.34 1.34
C GLY A 80 -7.73 9.27 0.22
N THR A 81 -8.64 9.66 -0.67
CA THR A 81 -8.28 10.43 -1.88
C THR A 81 -7.98 11.91 -1.60
N GLN A 82 -8.67 12.55 -0.64
CA GLN A 82 -8.52 13.99 -0.33
C GLN A 82 -8.46 14.20 1.18
N GLY A 83 -7.60 13.43 1.86
CA GLY A 83 -7.51 13.48 3.32
C GLY A 83 -8.75 12.92 4.03
N THR A 84 -9.61 12.19 3.32
CA THR A 84 -10.81 11.55 3.85
C THR A 84 -11.09 10.23 3.15
N LEU A 85 -11.53 9.23 3.92
CA LEU A 85 -12.12 8.02 3.38
C LEU A 85 -13.59 8.29 3.07
N LYS A 86 -13.94 8.20 1.78
CA LYS A 86 -15.30 8.54 1.32
C LYS A 86 -16.37 7.73 2.06
N GLY A 87 -17.18 8.41 2.86
CA GLY A 87 -18.32 7.85 3.59
C GLY A 87 -18.05 7.49 5.06
N LEU A 88 -16.85 7.74 5.59
CA LEU A 88 -16.52 7.47 6.99
C LEU A 88 -15.74 8.63 7.64
N LEU A 89 -16.05 8.91 8.90
CA LEU A 89 -15.32 9.85 9.75
C LEU A 89 -14.06 9.18 10.33
N PRO A 90 -12.99 9.95 10.65
CA PRO A 90 -11.77 9.41 11.26
C PRO A 90 -12.02 8.52 12.48
N ASP A 91 -12.89 8.93 13.39
CA ASP A 91 -13.23 8.14 14.60
C ASP A 91 -13.85 6.78 14.26
N GLN A 92 -14.68 6.72 13.22
CA GLN A 92 -15.27 5.46 12.76
C GLN A 92 -14.19 4.53 12.21
N ILE A 93 -13.23 5.08 11.45
CA ILE A 93 -12.11 4.32 10.89
C ILE A 93 -11.20 3.81 12.01
N MET A 94 -10.95 4.63 13.03
CA MET A 94 -10.18 4.24 14.21
C MET A 94 -10.87 3.14 15.01
N ALA A 95 -12.19 3.23 15.19
CA ALA A 95 -13.01 2.21 15.86
C ALA A 95 -13.04 0.87 15.11
N LEU A 96 -12.88 0.89 13.77
CA LEU A 96 -12.71 -0.32 12.96
C LEU A 96 -11.32 -0.96 13.09
N GLY A 97 -10.40 -0.35 13.85
CA GLY A 97 -9.06 -0.88 14.06
C GLY A 97 -8.08 -0.61 12.91
N CYS A 98 -8.38 0.32 11.99
CA CYS A 98 -7.47 0.68 10.91
C CYS A 98 -6.20 1.35 11.47
N GLN A 99 -5.03 0.75 11.21
CA GLN A 99 -3.74 1.22 11.75
C GLN A 99 -2.98 2.13 10.79
N ILE A 100 -3.26 2.02 9.48
CA ILE A 100 -2.60 2.79 8.43
C ILE A 100 -3.58 3.03 7.27
N MET A 101 -3.52 4.21 6.66
CA MET A 101 -4.28 4.54 5.46
C MET A 101 -3.38 5.04 4.33
N LEU A 102 -3.86 4.88 3.09
CA LEU A 102 -3.22 5.47 1.93
C LEU A 102 -3.80 6.86 1.65
N GLY A 103 -2.96 7.89 1.64
CA GLY A 103 -3.29 9.24 1.15
C GLY A 103 -2.83 9.42 -0.30
N ASN A 104 -3.67 9.97 -1.16
CA ASN A 104 -3.27 10.21 -2.55
C ASN A 104 -2.52 11.55 -2.73
N THR A 105 -1.25 11.47 -3.12
CA THR A 105 -0.36 12.64 -3.27
C THR A 105 -0.85 13.62 -4.32
N TYR A 106 -1.34 13.12 -5.45
CA TYR A 106 -1.79 13.98 -6.55
C TYR A 106 -2.93 14.92 -6.11
N HIS A 107 -3.97 14.37 -5.51
CA HIS A 107 -5.12 15.14 -5.08
C HIS A 107 -4.75 16.08 -3.93
N LEU A 108 -3.97 15.62 -2.95
CA LEU A 108 -3.55 16.41 -1.80
C LEU A 108 -2.62 17.57 -2.18
N GLY A 109 -1.69 17.33 -3.11
CA GLY A 109 -0.77 18.33 -3.64
C GLY A 109 -1.46 19.44 -4.43
N MET A 110 -2.65 19.18 -4.96
CA MET A 110 -3.49 20.18 -5.65
C MET A 110 -4.50 20.84 -4.70
N ARG A 111 -5.19 20.05 -3.87
CA ARG A 111 -6.22 20.49 -2.92
C ARG A 111 -6.16 19.64 -1.64
N PRO A 112 -5.81 20.22 -0.48
CA PRO A 112 -5.68 21.65 -0.22
C PRO A 112 -4.41 22.31 -0.78
N GLY A 113 -3.43 21.52 -1.22
CA GLY A 113 -2.16 22.01 -1.74
C GLY A 113 -1.04 22.02 -0.69
N THR A 114 0.20 21.92 -1.16
CA THR A 114 1.39 21.79 -0.30
C THR A 114 1.55 22.93 0.70
N GLU A 115 1.23 24.16 0.30
CA GLU A 115 1.39 25.33 1.17
C GLU A 115 0.41 25.31 2.36
N ILE A 116 -0.80 24.81 2.17
CA ILE A 116 -1.75 24.64 3.27
C ILE A 116 -1.31 23.50 4.17
N LEU A 117 -0.87 22.37 3.60
CA LEU A 117 -0.37 21.24 4.38
C LEU A 117 0.83 21.62 5.24
N LYS A 118 1.80 22.38 4.69
CA LYS A 118 2.93 22.91 5.46
C LYS A 118 2.47 23.80 6.61
N LYS A 119 1.51 24.70 6.38
CA LYS A 119 0.97 25.62 7.41
C LYS A 119 0.21 24.91 8.53
N VAL A 120 -0.52 23.84 8.21
CA VAL A 120 -1.31 23.06 9.18
C VAL A 120 -0.47 22.00 9.90
N GLY A 121 0.77 21.75 9.46
CA GLY A 121 1.66 20.75 10.05
C GLY A 121 1.41 19.34 9.54
N GLY A 122 1.16 19.19 8.24
CA GLY A 122 1.00 17.91 7.56
C GLY A 122 -0.44 17.38 7.50
N LEU A 123 -0.59 16.24 6.83
CA LEU A 123 -1.89 15.63 6.56
C LEU A 123 -2.53 15.04 7.82
N HIS A 124 -1.74 14.44 8.72
CA HIS A 124 -2.24 13.94 10.01
C HIS A 124 -3.03 15.01 10.76
N SER A 125 -2.42 16.19 10.92
CA SER A 125 -3.03 17.37 11.55
C SER A 125 -4.26 17.85 10.77
N PHE A 126 -4.17 17.90 9.44
CA PHE A 126 -5.28 18.34 8.58
C PHE A 126 -6.53 17.46 8.68
N MET A 127 -6.35 16.13 8.77
CA MET A 127 -7.49 15.19 8.83
C MET A 127 -7.87 14.76 10.25
N GLY A 128 -7.11 15.17 11.28
CA GLY A 128 -7.28 14.67 12.64
C GLY A 128 -7.01 13.17 12.76
N TRP A 129 -6.01 12.66 12.03
CA TRP A 129 -5.65 11.24 12.01
C TRP A 129 -4.35 11.01 12.76
N PRO A 130 -4.38 10.34 13.92
CA PRO A 130 -3.20 10.18 14.77
C PRO A 130 -2.38 8.93 14.45
N ARG A 131 -2.74 8.14 13.43
CA ARG A 131 -2.08 6.86 13.10
C ARG A 131 -1.28 6.96 11.82
N ALA A 132 -0.65 5.87 11.42
CA ALA A 132 0.24 5.86 10.26
C ALA A 132 -0.46 6.23 8.94
N LEU A 133 0.31 6.81 8.04
CA LEU A 133 -0.08 7.10 6.66
C LEU A 133 0.97 6.59 5.67
N LEU A 134 0.48 6.14 4.52
CA LEU A 134 1.29 5.90 3.32
C LEU A 134 0.83 6.87 2.22
N THR A 135 1.75 7.50 1.50
CA THR A 135 1.43 8.28 0.30
C THR A 135 1.94 7.60 -0.94
N ASP A 136 1.10 7.51 -1.97
CA ASP A 136 1.56 7.14 -3.31
C ASP A 136 2.35 8.29 -3.97
N SER A 137 2.98 8.05 -5.12
CA SER A 137 3.78 9.09 -5.78
C SER A 137 2.95 10.11 -6.58
N GLY A 138 1.71 9.75 -6.90
CA GLY A 138 0.80 10.49 -7.79
C GLY A 138 0.95 10.13 -9.27
N GLY A 139 1.99 9.39 -9.68
CA GLY A 139 2.25 9.07 -11.08
C GLY A 139 1.18 8.16 -11.72
N PHE A 140 0.74 7.12 -11.01
CA PHE A 140 -0.25 6.17 -11.54
C PHE A 140 -1.59 6.83 -11.89
N GLN A 141 -2.05 7.77 -11.07
CA GLN A 141 -3.30 8.50 -11.32
C GLN A 141 -3.18 9.37 -12.56
N MET A 142 -2.02 9.98 -12.80
CA MET A 142 -1.80 10.80 -13.98
C MET A 142 -1.85 9.96 -15.25
N VAL A 143 -1.20 8.79 -15.26
CA VAL A 143 -1.17 7.89 -16.43
C VAL A 143 -2.51 7.19 -16.67
N SER A 144 -3.27 6.88 -15.62
CA SER A 144 -4.57 6.19 -15.75
C SER A 144 -5.76 7.13 -16.03
N LEU A 145 -5.69 8.40 -15.61
CA LEU A 145 -6.78 9.36 -15.79
C LEU A 145 -6.62 10.23 -17.05
N LEU A 146 -5.41 10.37 -17.60
CA LEU A 146 -5.14 11.33 -18.64
C LEU A 146 -4.62 10.61 -19.90
N GLN A 147 -5.47 10.58 -20.94
CA GLN A 147 -5.08 10.14 -22.28
C GLN A 147 -3.90 10.94 -22.88
N LEU A 148 -3.55 12.06 -22.25
CA LEU A 148 -2.56 13.05 -22.70
C LEU A 148 -1.28 13.05 -21.85
N ALA A 149 -1.04 12.03 -21.02
CA ALA A 149 0.20 11.96 -20.25
C ALA A 149 1.39 11.56 -21.15
N GLU A 150 2.44 12.38 -21.14
CA GLU A 150 3.72 12.12 -21.80
C GLU A 150 4.77 11.82 -20.72
N ILE A 151 5.48 10.71 -20.88
CA ILE A 151 6.50 10.29 -19.91
C ILE A 151 7.87 10.46 -20.57
N THR A 152 8.69 11.31 -19.98
CA THR A 152 10.08 11.56 -20.41
C THR A 152 11.04 11.20 -19.28
N GLU A 153 12.35 11.38 -19.48
CA GLU A 153 13.31 11.19 -18.39
C GLU A 153 13.13 12.22 -17.27
N GLU A 154 12.65 13.42 -17.58
CA GLU A 154 12.43 14.50 -16.62
C GLU A 154 11.35 14.14 -15.60
N GLY A 155 10.23 13.59 -16.07
CA GLY A 155 9.07 13.27 -15.26
C GLY A 155 7.85 12.88 -16.10
N VAL A 156 6.68 12.98 -15.48
CA VAL A 156 5.38 12.78 -16.13
C VAL A 156 4.76 14.14 -16.43
N LYS A 157 4.64 14.46 -17.71
CA LYS A 157 3.97 15.65 -18.21
C LYS A 157 2.50 15.33 -18.46
N PHE A 158 1.59 16.18 -17.99
CA PHE A 158 0.16 15.92 -18.13
C PHE A 158 -0.67 17.21 -18.03
N GLU A 159 -1.92 17.15 -18.48
CA GLU A 159 -2.87 18.25 -18.35
C GLU A 159 -3.71 18.08 -17.06
N SER A 160 -3.77 19.12 -16.24
CA SER A 160 -4.61 19.14 -15.05
C SER A 160 -6.11 18.97 -15.43
N PRO A 161 -6.82 18.00 -14.82
CA PRO A 161 -8.23 17.78 -15.06
C PRO A 161 -9.12 18.88 -14.45
N TYR A 162 -8.55 19.75 -13.60
CA TYR A 162 -9.30 20.80 -12.91
C TYR A 162 -9.37 22.11 -13.70
N ASP A 163 -8.26 22.51 -14.31
CA ASP A 163 -8.09 23.84 -14.93
C ASP A 163 -7.38 23.80 -16.28
N LYS A 164 -7.05 22.62 -16.80
CA LYS A 164 -6.39 22.43 -18.10
C LYS A 164 -4.98 23.01 -18.20
N SER A 165 -4.37 23.33 -17.06
CA SER A 165 -2.96 23.74 -17.02
C SER A 165 -2.03 22.56 -17.31
N GLU A 166 -0.93 22.85 -18.00
CA GLU A 166 0.15 21.88 -18.20
C GLU A 166 0.93 21.71 -16.89
N CYS A 167 1.11 20.46 -16.47
CA CYS A 167 1.77 20.09 -15.23
C CYS A 167 2.92 19.12 -15.51
N MET A 168 3.99 19.25 -14.73
CA MET A 168 5.13 18.31 -14.73
C MET A 168 5.27 17.71 -13.33
N LEU A 169 5.15 16.39 -13.21
CA LEU A 169 5.47 15.66 -12.00
C LEU A 169 6.82 14.96 -12.18
N THR A 170 7.86 15.55 -11.61
CA THR A 170 9.20 14.93 -11.51
C THR A 170 9.34 14.15 -10.19
N PRO A 171 10.34 13.26 -10.06
CA PRO A 171 10.70 12.64 -8.78
C PRO A 171 10.87 13.66 -7.63
N GLU A 172 11.56 14.77 -7.88
CA GLU A 172 11.80 15.83 -6.89
C GLU A 172 10.50 16.49 -6.46
N ARG A 173 9.62 16.81 -7.42
CA ARG A 173 8.31 17.41 -7.10
C ARG A 173 7.42 16.44 -6.34
N SER A 174 7.45 15.15 -6.68
CA SER A 174 6.73 14.12 -5.93
C SER A 174 7.22 14.04 -4.48
N MET A 175 8.54 14.05 -4.27
CA MET A 175 9.11 14.09 -2.92
C MET A 175 8.77 15.37 -2.16
N GLU A 176 8.81 16.54 -2.81
CA GLU A 176 8.43 17.81 -2.18
C GLU A 176 6.98 17.77 -1.66
N ILE A 177 6.05 17.24 -2.46
CA ILE A 177 4.64 17.10 -2.06
C ILE A 177 4.51 16.10 -0.91
N GLN A 178 5.17 14.94 -0.99
CA GLN A 178 5.10 13.92 0.06
C GLN A 178 5.77 14.36 1.37
N ASN A 179 6.86 15.14 1.30
CA ASN A 179 7.49 15.79 2.45
C ASN A 179 6.51 16.79 3.12
N ALA A 180 5.74 17.55 2.33
CA ALA A 180 4.72 18.46 2.84
C ALA A 180 3.49 17.73 3.42
N ILE A 181 3.11 16.59 2.84
CA ILE A 181 2.07 15.72 3.38
C ILE A 181 2.50 15.12 4.73
N GLY A 182 3.76 14.71 4.86
CA GLY A 182 4.30 14.16 6.12
C GLY A 182 3.81 12.77 6.47
N ALA A 183 3.52 11.92 5.47
CA ALA A 183 3.16 10.52 5.69
C ALA A 183 4.36 9.68 6.18
N ASP A 184 4.11 8.65 6.99
CA ASP A 184 5.15 7.77 7.53
C ASP A 184 5.89 6.98 6.45
N ILE A 185 5.18 6.59 5.38
CA ILE A 185 5.72 5.87 4.22
C ILE A 185 5.44 6.66 2.95
N MET A 186 6.44 6.80 2.09
CA MET A 186 6.38 7.49 0.82
C MET A 186 6.69 6.53 -0.32
N MET A 187 5.95 6.59 -1.41
CA MET A 187 6.26 5.83 -2.62
C MET A 187 7.15 6.66 -3.55
N GLN A 188 8.16 6.03 -4.15
CA GLN A 188 8.92 6.66 -5.24
C GLN A 188 8.01 6.98 -6.43
N LEU A 189 8.36 8.00 -7.22
CA LEU A 189 7.79 8.12 -8.56
C LEU A 189 8.39 7.04 -9.47
N ASP A 190 7.55 6.35 -10.23
CA ASP A 190 7.93 5.27 -11.13
C ASP A 190 7.30 5.44 -12.52
N ASP A 191 7.92 4.83 -13.52
CA ASP A 191 7.41 4.81 -14.89
C ASP A 191 6.53 3.56 -15.09
N VAL A 192 5.22 3.74 -14.90
CA VAL A 192 4.27 2.65 -14.97
C VAL A 192 3.83 2.38 -16.41
N VAL A 193 4.05 1.16 -16.86
CA VAL A 193 3.50 0.63 -18.11
C VAL A 193 2.30 -0.28 -17.85
N LYS A 194 1.35 -0.33 -18.79
CA LYS A 194 0.25 -1.31 -18.72
C LYS A 194 0.84 -2.73 -18.72
N THR A 195 0.25 -3.63 -17.94
CA THR A 195 0.76 -5.01 -17.83
C THR A 195 0.70 -5.78 -19.15
N THR A 196 -0.19 -5.40 -20.06
CA THR A 196 -0.32 -5.95 -21.40
C THR A 196 0.68 -5.37 -22.41
N THR A 197 1.45 -4.34 -22.05
CA THR A 197 2.48 -3.77 -22.91
C THR A 197 3.62 -4.77 -23.09
N THR A 198 4.03 -5.00 -24.34
CA THR A 198 5.15 -5.86 -24.70
C THR A 198 6.26 -5.06 -25.40
N GLY A 199 7.46 -5.62 -25.45
CA GLY A 199 8.60 -5.02 -26.15
C GLY A 199 9.44 -4.05 -25.32
N PRO A 200 10.32 -3.25 -25.99
CA PRO A 200 11.37 -2.46 -25.34
C PRO A 200 10.87 -1.42 -24.33
N ARG A 201 9.62 -0.98 -24.46
CA ARG A 201 9.02 0.03 -23.58
C ARG A 201 8.98 -0.41 -22.11
N VAL A 202 8.85 -1.71 -21.84
CA VAL A 202 8.80 -2.25 -20.46
C VAL A 202 10.18 -2.16 -19.80
N GLU A 203 11.24 -2.46 -20.56
CA GLU A 203 12.63 -2.37 -20.11
C GLU A 203 13.04 -0.90 -19.91
N GLU A 204 12.66 -0.02 -20.84
CA GLU A 204 12.86 1.43 -20.70
C GLU A 204 12.22 1.96 -19.40
N ALA A 205 10.96 1.59 -19.13
CA ALA A 205 10.24 2.00 -17.92
C ALA A 205 10.93 1.50 -16.65
N MET A 206 11.39 0.25 -16.67
CA MET A 206 12.08 -0.37 -15.55
C MET A 206 13.39 0.37 -15.24
N HIS A 207 14.21 0.66 -16.24
CA HIS A 207 15.44 1.41 -16.04
C HIS A 207 15.19 2.88 -15.64
N ARG A 208 14.18 3.53 -16.21
CA ARG A 208 13.76 4.88 -15.77
C ARG A 208 13.32 4.88 -14.32
N THR A 209 12.55 3.88 -13.90
CA THR A 209 12.12 3.69 -12.51
C THR A 209 13.30 3.57 -11.55
N ILE A 210 14.38 2.87 -11.93
CA ILE A 210 15.60 2.78 -11.12
C ILE A 210 16.27 4.16 -11.00
N ARG A 211 16.45 4.89 -12.12
CA ARG A 211 17.05 6.24 -12.08
C ARG A 211 16.21 7.24 -11.28
N TRP A 212 14.89 7.11 -11.35
CA TRP A 212 13.96 7.95 -10.59
C TRP A 212 13.96 7.64 -9.09
N LEU A 213 14.33 6.43 -8.67
CA LEU A 213 14.60 6.15 -7.26
C LEU A 213 15.73 7.02 -6.74
N ASP A 214 16.86 7.05 -7.45
CA ASP A 214 18.05 7.78 -6.99
C ASP A 214 17.73 9.28 -6.85
N ARG A 215 17.02 9.86 -7.82
CA ARG A 215 16.49 11.24 -7.74
C ARG A 215 15.51 11.44 -6.58
N SER A 216 14.66 10.46 -6.30
CA SER A 216 13.72 10.51 -5.16
C SER A 216 14.45 10.47 -3.81
N ILE A 217 15.50 9.65 -3.70
CA ILE A 217 16.32 9.58 -2.49
C ILE A 217 17.05 10.91 -2.26
N GLU A 218 17.64 11.49 -3.31
CA GLU A 218 18.35 12.77 -3.23
C GLU A 218 17.41 13.93 -2.83
N ALA A 219 16.18 13.95 -3.35
CA ALA A 219 15.20 15.00 -3.07
C ALA A 219 14.46 14.85 -1.73
N HIS A 220 14.62 13.73 -1.02
CA HIS A 220 13.93 13.50 0.24
C HIS A 220 14.63 14.19 1.40
N ALA A 221 13.91 15.07 2.10
CA ALA A 221 14.46 15.97 3.10
C ALA A 221 14.13 15.60 4.56
N ARG A 222 13.39 14.49 4.79
CA ARG A 222 12.85 14.10 6.11
C ARG A 222 13.13 12.61 6.40
N ASP A 223 14.38 12.19 6.20
CA ASP A 223 14.83 10.79 6.30
C ASP A 223 14.67 10.18 7.70
N ASP A 224 14.52 11.05 8.69
CA ASP A 224 14.29 10.73 10.08
C ASP A 224 12.80 10.59 10.37
N GLU A 225 11.91 11.13 9.54
CA GLU A 225 10.46 11.08 9.80
C GLU A 225 9.70 10.15 8.86
N GLN A 226 10.17 9.99 7.62
CA GLN A 226 9.44 9.26 6.57
C GLN A 226 10.34 8.20 5.92
N SER A 227 9.74 7.13 5.39
CA SER A 227 10.46 6.05 4.70
C SER A 227 10.05 5.92 3.24
N ILE A 228 11.00 6.00 2.31
CA ILE A 228 10.77 5.73 0.89
C ILE A 228 10.68 4.22 0.64
N PHE A 229 9.67 3.80 -0.10
CA PHE A 229 9.55 2.47 -0.67
C PHE A 229 9.81 2.52 -2.18
N PRO A 230 10.89 1.89 -2.66
CA PRO A 230 11.07 1.61 -4.08
C PRO A 230 10.00 0.67 -4.61
N ILE A 231 9.68 0.79 -5.89
CA ILE A 231 8.67 0.01 -6.59
C ILE A 231 9.34 -0.87 -7.64
N VAL A 232 9.32 -2.18 -7.42
CA VAL A 232 9.77 -3.15 -8.43
C VAL A 232 8.86 -3.05 -9.64
N GLN A 233 9.45 -2.82 -10.81
CA GLN A 233 8.81 -2.77 -12.13
C GLN A 233 9.37 -3.87 -13.06
N GLY A 234 8.91 -3.91 -14.31
CA GLY A 234 9.33 -4.93 -15.31
C GLY A 234 8.18 -5.71 -15.95
N GLY A 235 6.92 -5.29 -15.72
CA GLY A 235 5.73 -5.93 -16.29
C GLY A 235 5.64 -7.41 -15.91
N LEU A 236 5.34 -8.28 -16.89
CA LEU A 236 5.27 -9.73 -16.71
C LEU A 236 6.59 -10.45 -17.06
N GLN A 237 7.68 -9.72 -17.31
CA GLN A 237 8.96 -10.29 -17.74
C GLN A 237 9.83 -10.66 -16.53
N PRO A 238 10.11 -11.95 -16.26
CA PRO A 238 10.85 -12.37 -15.07
C PRO A 238 12.26 -11.76 -14.97
N GLU A 239 12.98 -11.67 -16.09
CA GLU A 239 14.35 -11.15 -16.09
C GLU A 239 14.39 -9.65 -15.77
N LEU A 240 13.45 -8.85 -16.29
CA LEU A 240 13.36 -7.43 -15.94
C LEU A 240 13.01 -7.23 -14.47
N ARG A 241 12.14 -8.08 -13.90
CA ARG A 241 11.81 -8.07 -12.48
C ARG A 241 13.02 -8.39 -11.60
N LYS A 242 13.87 -9.34 -12.03
CA LYS A 242 15.12 -9.68 -11.33
C LYS A 242 16.11 -8.52 -11.35
N VAL A 243 16.34 -7.93 -12.52
CA VAL A 243 17.23 -6.75 -12.67
C VAL A 243 16.72 -5.62 -11.80
N CYS A 244 15.44 -5.28 -11.89
CA CYS A 244 14.85 -4.21 -11.09
C CYS A 244 14.98 -4.47 -9.59
N ALA A 245 14.61 -5.66 -9.11
CA ALA A 245 14.72 -5.98 -7.70
C ALA A 245 16.18 -5.90 -7.21
N ALA A 246 17.13 -6.46 -7.96
CA ALA A 246 18.55 -6.41 -7.61
C ALA A 246 19.02 -4.95 -7.44
N GLU A 247 18.81 -4.11 -8.45
CA GLU A 247 19.23 -2.70 -8.47
C GLU A 247 18.58 -1.90 -7.32
N LEU A 248 17.26 -2.04 -7.11
CA LEU A 248 16.57 -1.30 -6.04
C LEU A 248 17.06 -1.73 -4.65
N THR A 249 17.44 -3.00 -4.47
CA THR A 249 17.89 -3.53 -3.16
C THR A 249 19.30 -3.09 -2.76
N GLU A 250 20.08 -2.53 -3.69
CA GLU A 250 21.36 -1.91 -3.37
C GLU A 250 21.21 -0.62 -2.56
N ARG A 251 20.03 0.02 -2.62
CA ARG A 251 19.74 1.26 -1.89
C ARG A 251 19.27 0.93 -0.47
N ASN A 252 19.71 1.72 0.51
CA ASN A 252 19.38 1.52 1.92
C ASN A 252 17.97 2.03 2.29
N THR A 253 16.94 1.47 1.64
CA THR A 253 15.52 1.76 1.88
C THR A 253 14.91 0.80 2.89
N ARG A 254 13.76 1.15 3.46
CA ARG A 254 13.18 0.42 4.62
C ARG A 254 12.04 -0.51 4.27
N GLY A 255 11.67 -0.62 3.00
CA GLY A 255 10.62 -1.48 2.49
C GLY A 255 10.56 -1.42 0.98
N PHE A 256 9.80 -2.32 0.37
CA PHE A 256 9.71 -2.41 -1.09
C PHE A 256 8.27 -2.67 -1.52
N ALA A 257 7.90 -2.12 -2.66
CA ALA A 257 6.64 -2.40 -3.30
C ALA A 257 6.80 -3.21 -4.58
N VAL A 258 5.74 -3.93 -4.94
CA VAL A 258 5.58 -4.62 -6.21
C VAL A 258 4.51 -3.86 -7.00
N GLY A 259 4.94 -3.14 -8.03
CA GLY A 259 4.08 -2.32 -8.88
C GLY A 259 3.85 -2.92 -10.27
N GLY A 260 2.99 -2.27 -11.05
CA GLY A 260 2.68 -2.67 -12.42
C GLY A 260 2.06 -4.08 -12.49
N LEU A 261 1.08 -4.34 -11.63
CA LEU A 261 0.27 -5.56 -11.58
C LEU A 261 -1.21 -5.19 -11.37
N SER A 262 -2.11 -6.17 -11.46
CA SER A 262 -3.56 -6.01 -11.44
C SER A 262 -4.10 -5.10 -12.55
N GLY A 263 -3.43 -5.11 -13.72
CA GLY A 263 -3.67 -4.22 -14.86
C GLY A 263 -4.37 -4.86 -16.06
N GLY A 264 -4.73 -6.15 -15.97
CA GLY A 264 -5.42 -6.90 -17.03
C GLY A 264 -4.77 -8.23 -17.40
N GLU A 265 -3.67 -8.59 -16.75
CA GLU A 265 -2.99 -9.87 -16.90
C GLU A 265 -3.81 -11.06 -16.35
N SER A 266 -3.43 -12.28 -16.75
CA SER A 266 -4.04 -13.49 -16.20
C SER A 266 -3.65 -13.70 -14.73
N LYS A 267 -4.50 -14.40 -13.96
CA LYS A 267 -4.19 -14.71 -12.55
C LYS A 267 -2.93 -15.56 -12.36
N ASP A 268 -2.65 -16.44 -13.31
CA ASP A 268 -1.46 -17.28 -13.28
C ASP A 268 -0.18 -16.45 -13.44
N GLU A 269 -0.18 -15.48 -14.37
CA GLU A 269 0.95 -14.57 -14.56
C GLU A 269 1.11 -13.65 -13.34
N PHE A 270 0.00 -13.07 -12.87
CA PHE A 270 -0.03 -12.22 -11.67
C PHE A 270 0.62 -12.93 -10.46
N TRP A 271 0.18 -14.13 -10.10
CA TRP A 271 0.73 -14.85 -8.95
C TRP A 271 2.18 -15.29 -9.15
N ARG A 272 2.58 -15.68 -10.38
CA ARG A 272 3.99 -15.99 -10.69
C ARG A 272 4.89 -14.78 -10.52
N THR A 273 4.47 -13.60 -10.99
CA THR A 273 5.23 -12.37 -10.83
C THR A 273 5.32 -11.96 -9.36
N VAL A 274 4.23 -12.04 -8.60
CA VAL A 274 4.24 -11.80 -7.14
C VAL A 274 5.21 -12.75 -6.45
N HIS A 275 5.11 -14.06 -6.73
CA HIS A 275 5.98 -15.07 -6.15
C HIS A 275 7.46 -14.77 -6.42
N LEU A 276 7.82 -14.47 -7.66
CA LEU A 276 9.17 -14.10 -8.06
C LEU A 276 9.67 -12.87 -7.28
N CYS A 277 8.90 -11.78 -7.23
CA CYS A 277 9.30 -10.57 -6.52
C CYS A 277 9.54 -10.86 -5.03
N THR A 278 8.67 -11.65 -4.39
CA THR A 278 8.82 -11.99 -2.96
C THR A 278 10.03 -12.88 -2.65
N ASP A 279 10.59 -13.60 -3.63
CA ASP A 279 11.85 -14.33 -3.47
C ASP A 279 13.08 -13.44 -3.59
N LEU A 280 12.97 -12.37 -4.37
CA LEU A 280 14.07 -11.44 -4.63
C LEU A 280 14.17 -10.36 -3.54
N LEU A 281 13.04 -9.98 -2.93
CA LEU A 281 13.00 -8.88 -1.96
C LEU A 281 13.50 -9.31 -0.57
N PRO A 282 14.23 -8.44 0.14
CA PRO A 282 14.78 -8.72 1.46
C PRO A 282 13.71 -9.22 2.43
N GLU A 283 14.08 -10.21 3.23
CA GLU A 283 13.15 -10.84 4.16
C GLU A 283 12.90 -9.96 5.39
N ASP A 284 13.85 -9.14 5.80
CA ASP A 284 13.79 -8.28 6.97
C ASP A 284 13.03 -6.96 6.73
N LYS A 285 12.49 -6.75 5.53
CA LYS A 285 11.78 -5.53 5.11
C LYS A 285 10.34 -5.85 4.67
N PRO A 286 9.38 -4.94 4.90
CA PRO A 286 7.99 -5.12 4.49
C PRO A 286 7.85 -5.07 2.98
N ARG A 287 6.93 -5.90 2.46
CA ARG A 287 6.63 -6.04 1.03
C ARG A 287 5.20 -5.59 0.76
N TYR A 288 5.06 -4.56 -0.07
CA TYR A 288 3.79 -3.94 -0.40
C TYR A 288 3.33 -4.31 -1.81
N LEU A 289 2.16 -4.96 -1.95
CA LEU A 289 1.56 -5.22 -3.25
C LEU A 289 0.49 -4.17 -3.55
N MET A 290 0.77 -3.34 -4.56
CA MET A 290 -0.04 -2.16 -4.88
C MET A 290 -1.31 -2.54 -5.66
N GLY A 291 -2.45 -1.97 -5.28
CA GLY A 291 -3.71 -1.99 -6.03
C GLY A 291 -4.54 -3.28 -5.94
N VAL A 292 -4.21 -4.20 -5.02
CA VAL A 292 -4.87 -5.50 -4.90
C VAL A 292 -5.85 -5.53 -3.71
N GLY A 293 -7.12 -5.85 -3.96
CA GLY A 293 -8.16 -5.78 -2.93
C GLY A 293 -9.20 -6.90 -2.89
N PHE A 294 -9.14 -7.86 -3.81
CA PHE A 294 -10.05 -9.01 -3.76
C PHE A 294 -9.60 -9.97 -2.66
N ALA A 295 -10.53 -10.40 -1.79
CA ALA A 295 -10.20 -11.19 -0.60
C ALA A 295 -9.40 -12.47 -0.92
N ALA A 296 -9.73 -13.16 -2.02
CA ALA A 296 -8.98 -14.34 -2.45
C ALA A 296 -7.53 -14.00 -2.82
N ASP A 297 -7.31 -12.90 -3.55
CA ASP A 297 -5.97 -12.44 -3.92
C ASP A 297 -5.17 -12.04 -2.69
N LEU A 298 -5.78 -11.34 -1.73
CA LEU A 298 -5.12 -10.98 -0.47
C LEU A 298 -4.58 -12.23 0.24
N VAL A 299 -5.41 -13.26 0.39
CA VAL A 299 -5.01 -14.51 1.06
C VAL A 299 -3.89 -15.22 0.30
N VAL A 300 -3.97 -15.31 -1.03
CA VAL A 300 -2.93 -15.94 -1.86
C VAL A 300 -1.63 -15.14 -1.78
N CYS A 301 -1.67 -13.82 -1.93
CA CYS A 301 -0.48 -12.98 -1.90
C CYS A 301 0.17 -12.93 -0.50
N VAL A 302 -0.61 -13.04 0.58
CA VAL A 302 -0.06 -13.28 1.92
C VAL A 302 0.68 -14.61 1.97
N ALA A 303 0.10 -15.69 1.42
CA ALA A 303 0.79 -16.99 1.33
C ALA A 303 2.07 -16.92 0.48
N LEU A 304 2.13 -16.00 -0.49
CA LEU A 304 3.31 -15.67 -1.28
C LEU A 304 4.29 -14.72 -0.56
N GLY A 305 3.94 -14.17 0.61
CA GLY A 305 4.85 -13.39 1.45
C GLY A 305 4.77 -11.87 1.27
N ILE A 306 3.63 -11.35 0.83
CA ILE A 306 3.28 -9.92 0.88
C ILE A 306 2.77 -9.54 2.27
N ASP A 307 3.15 -8.34 2.74
CA ASP A 307 2.84 -7.81 4.06
C ASP A 307 1.84 -6.64 4.02
N MET A 308 1.74 -5.90 2.91
CA MET A 308 0.87 -4.72 2.81
C MET A 308 0.08 -4.74 1.50
N PHE A 309 -1.15 -4.21 1.54
CA PHE A 309 -2.06 -4.10 0.41
C PHE A 309 -2.85 -2.80 0.48
N ASP A 310 -3.28 -2.30 -0.67
CA ASP A 310 -4.26 -1.22 -0.77
C ASP A 310 -5.25 -1.50 -1.89
N CYS A 311 -6.49 -1.04 -1.74
CA CYS A 311 -7.42 -1.02 -2.85
C CYS A 311 -8.64 -0.13 -2.57
N VAL A 312 -9.17 0.51 -3.60
CA VAL A 312 -10.48 1.18 -3.55
C VAL A 312 -11.66 0.21 -3.61
N PHE A 313 -11.42 -1.09 -3.87
CA PHE A 313 -12.48 -2.08 -4.07
C PHE A 313 -13.55 -2.08 -2.96
N PRO A 314 -13.23 -2.12 -1.65
CA PRO A 314 -14.26 -2.16 -0.62
C PRO A 314 -15.18 -0.93 -0.63
N THR A 315 -14.60 0.28 -0.65
CA THR A 315 -15.39 1.53 -0.63
C THR A 315 -16.14 1.76 -1.93
N ARG A 316 -15.60 1.32 -3.07
CA ARG A 316 -16.27 1.41 -4.37
C ARG A 316 -17.42 0.41 -4.47
N THR A 317 -17.22 -0.82 -4.04
CA THR A 317 -18.25 -1.88 -4.00
C THR A 317 -19.41 -1.49 -3.09
N ALA A 318 -19.13 -0.93 -1.91
CA ALA A 318 -20.17 -0.41 -1.02
C ALA A 318 -21.06 0.65 -1.69
N ARG A 319 -20.46 1.60 -2.43
CA ARG A 319 -21.20 2.65 -3.16
C ARG A 319 -22.09 2.11 -4.28
N PHE A 320 -21.80 0.92 -4.80
CA PHE A 320 -22.68 0.25 -5.75
C PHE A 320 -23.85 -0.50 -5.08
N GLY A 321 -23.95 -0.47 -3.75
CA GLY A 321 -24.97 -1.17 -2.97
C GLY A 321 -24.62 -2.64 -2.73
N CYS A 322 -23.33 -2.96 -2.68
CA CYS A 322 -22.85 -4.31 -2.45
C CYS A 322 -22.12 -4.44 -1.11
N ALA A 323 -22.41 -5.49 -0.36
CA ALA A 323 -21.75 -5.81 0.90
C ALA A 323 -20.77 -6.98 0.72
N LEU A 324 -19.59 -6.88 1.32
CA LEU A 324 -18.62 -7.97 1.37
C LEU A 324 -18.90 -8.84 2.59
N THR A 325 -19.06 -10.14 2.39
CA THR A 325 -19.31 -11.13 3.44
C THR A 325 -18.34 -12.29 3.33
N ARG A 326 -18.34 -13.19 4.31
CA ARG A 326 -17.52 -14.41 4.27
C ARG A 326 -17.88 -15.34 3.11
N GLN A 327 -19.11 -15.26 2.60
CA GLN A 327 -19.64 -16.06 1.50
C GLN A 327 -19.46 -15.36 0.13
N GLY A 328 -18.80 -14.20 0.11
CA GLY A 328 -18.63 -13.39 -1.09
C GLY A 328 -19.46 -12.11 -1.04
N GLN A 329 -19.72 -11.56 -2.23
CA GLN A 329 -20.38 -10.28 -2.38
C GLN A 329 -21.90 -10.44 -2.45
N LEU A 330 -22.62 -9.69 -1.61
CA LEU A 330 -24.08 -9.58 -1.67
C LEU A 330 -24.47 -8.29 -2.38
N ASN A 331 -25.34 -8.37 -3.38
CA ASN A 331 -25.94 -7.20 -4.00
C ASN A 331 -27.24 -6.84 -3.27
N LEU A 332 -27.18 -5.85 -2.37
CA LEU A 332 -28.30 -5.46 -1.52
C LEU A 332 -29.45 -4.79 -2.30
N LYS A 333 -29.26 -4.51 -3.59
CA LYS A 333 -30.33 -4.02 -4.48
C LYS A 333 -31.22 -5.14 -5.03
N GLN A 334 -30.89 -6.40 -4.79
CA GLN A 334 -31.71 -7.54 -5.22
C GLN A 334 -33.02 -7.60 -4.42
N GLN A 335 -34.11 -8.03 -5.08
CA GLN A 335 -35.45 -8.11 -4.48
C GLN A 335 -35.50 -9.01 -3.23
N THR A 336 -34.64 -10.03 -3.17
CA THR A 336 -34.55 -10.95 -2.03
C THR A 336 -34.20 -10.27 -0.70
N PHE A 337 -33.70 -9.03 -0.72
CA PHE A 337 -33.34 -8.26 0.47
C PHE A 337 -34.32 -7.11 0.78
N LYS A 338 -35.48 -7.05 0.11
CA LYS A 338 -36.51 -6.04 0.40
C LYS A 338 -37.46 -6.45 1.51
#